data_AF-A0A7C3WNX6-F1
#
_entry.id   AF-A0A7C3WNX6-F1
#
_cell.length_a   1.000
_cell.length_b   1.000
_cell.length_c   1.000
_cell.angle_alpha   90.00
_cell.angle_beta   90.00
_cell.angle_gamma   90.00
#
_symmetry.space_group_name_H-M   'P 1'
#
loop_
_entity.id
_entity.type
_entity.pdbx_description
1 polymer ?
#
loop_
_entity_poly.entity_id
_entity_poly.type
_entity_poly.pdbx_seq_one_letter_code
_entity_poly.pdbx_strand_id
1 'polypeptide(L)'
;VVILSNNWSQKRVKHFSKLMRLPALGYALKPRSRSFKMALEIMGTTPETTLVIGDRILTDIYGGNKLGMYTILVSPLNKKEVWIKRWTVRLIEDYLIKRWLSKKELIKEE
;
A
#
# COMPACT_ATOMS: atom_id res chain seq x y z
N VAL A 1 4.44 -3.67 14.14
CA VAL A 1 3.66 -3.71 12.87
C VAL A 1 2.40 -2.86 13.03
N VAL A 2 2.13 -1.94 12.11
CA VAL A 2 0.90 -1.13 12.08
C VAL A 2 0.16 -1.38 10.77
N ILE A 3 -1.16 -1.49 10.82
CA ILE A 3 -2.00 -1.60 9.63
C ILE A 3 -2.38 -0.20 9.14
N LEU A 4 -1.99 0.17 7.92
CA LEU A 4 -2.44 1.41 7.27
C LEU A 4 -3.49 1.10 6.21
N SER A 5 -4.69 1.64 6.38
CA SER A 5 -5.81 1.39 5.47
C SER A 5 -6.47 2.68 4.98
N ASN A 6 -6.68 2.78 3.67
CA ASN A 6 -7.55 3.80 3.07
C ASN A 6 -9.04 3.46 3.23
N ASN A 7 -9.40 2.43 3.99
CA ASN A 7 -10.79 2.06 4.20
C ASN A 7 -11.50 3.06 5.11
N TRP A 8 -12.66 3.55 4.65
CA TRP A 8 -13.52 4.48 5.38
C TRP A 8 -14.41 3.77 6.42
N SER A 9 -14.58 2.45 6.34
CA SER A 9 -15.35 1.73 7.36
C SER A 9 -14.53 1.57 8.65
N GLN A 10 -14.80 2.43 9.64
CA GLN A 10 -14.22 2.28 10.98
C GLN A 10 -14.53 0.90 11.58
N LYS A 11 -15.73 0.35 11.30
CA LYS A 11 -16.12 -0.99 11.74
C LYS A 11 -15.15 -2.04 11.19
N ARG A 12 -14.80 -1.98 9.90
CA ARG A 12 -13.86 -2.93 9.28
C ARG A 12 -12.44 -2.77 9.81
N VAL A 13 -11.96 -1.53 9.92
CA VAL A 13 -10.60 -1.26 10.45
C VAL A 13 -10.48 -1.75 11.90
N LYS A 14 -11.45 -1.42 12.77
CA LYS A 14 -11.49 -1.89 14.16
C LYS A 14 -11.61 -3.41 14.25
N HIS A 15 -12.40 -4.03 13.38
CA HIS A 15 -12.53 -5.48 13.36
C HIS A 15 -11.18 -6.17 13.08
N PHE A 16 -10.46 -5.78 12.03
CA PHE A 16 -9.14 -6.36 11.73
C PHE A 16 -8.09 -6.02 12.78
N SER A 17 -8.09 -4.80 13.31
CA SER A 17 -7.20 -4.41 14.41
C SER A 17 -7.38 -5.29 15.64
N LYS A 18 -8.63 -5.56 16.04
CA LYS A 18 -8.94 -6.46 17.16
C LYS A 18 -8.58 -7.91 16.86
N LEU A 19 -8.91 -8.41 15.66
CA LEU A 19 -8.64 -9.78 15.27
C LEU A 19 -7.14 -10.08 15.26
N MET A 20 -6.34 -9.18 14.69
CA MET A 20 -4.89 -9.34 14.55
C MET A 20 -4.11 -8.86 15.79
N ARG A 21 -4.79 -8.19 16.74
CA ARG A 21 -4.17 -7.51 17.89
C ARG A 21 -3.07 -6.53 17.47
N LEU A 22 -3.31 -5.81 16.38
CA LEU A 22 -2.38 -4.81 15.84
C LEU A 22 -3.01 -3.42 15.81
N PRO A 23 -2.24 -2.36 16.08
CA PRO A 23 -2.70 -1.00 15.83
C PRO A 23 -3.05 -0.80 14.35
N ALA A 24 -4.10 -0.04 14.08
CA ALA A 24 -4.54 0.24 12.73
C ALA A 24 -4.96 1.70 12.55
N LEU A 25 -4.44 2.33 11.50
CA LEU A 25 -4.86 3.64 11.02
C LEU A 25 -5.82 3.47 9.84
N GLY A 26 -7.11 3.71 10.10
CA GLY A 26 -8.13 3.86 9.05
C GLY A 26 -8.07 5.23 8.40
N TYR A 27 -8.76 5.42 7.27
CA TYR A 27 -8.78 6.71 6.57
C TYR A 27 -7.38 7.30 6.31
N ALA A 28 -6.39 6.44 6.07
CA ALA A 28 -5.00 6.87 5.98
C ALA A 28 -4.71 7.79 4.78
N LEU A 29 -5.62 7.91 3.80
CA LEU A 29 -5.46 8.77 2.61
C LEU A 29 -4.08 8.62 1.93
N LYS A 30 -3.53 7.41 1.94
CA LYS A 30 -2.32 7.05 1.19
C LYS A 30 -2.52 7.48 -0.28
N PRO A 31 -1.53 8.15 -0.92
CA PRO A 31 -0.10 8.18 -0.58
C PRO A 31 0.36 9.38 0.26
N ARG A 32 -0.52 10.08 1.00
CA ARG A 32 -0.12 11.25 1.79
C ARG A 32 0.90 10.88 2.87
N SER A 33 2.05 11.55 2.91
CA SER A 33 3.13 11.31 3.88
C SER A 33 2.69 11.38 5.35
N ARG A 34 1.66 12.19 5.66
CA ARG A 34 1.14 12.34 7.03
C ARG A 34 0.74 11.00 7.66
N SER A 35 0.07 10.12 6.94
CA SER A 35 -0.38 8.85 7.53
C SER A 35 0.76 7.88 7.77
N PHE A 36 1.76 7.86 6.90
CA PHE A 36 2.98 7.08 7.11
C PHE A 36 3.79 7.62 8.30
N LYS A 37 3.89 8.94 8.46
CA LYS A 37 4.51 9.55 9.65
C LYS A 37 3.79 9.18 10.94
N MET A 38 2.45 9.22 10.96
CA MET A 38 1.66 8.75 12.11
C MET A 38 1.90 7.26 12.40
N ALA A 39 2.09 6.43 11.36
CA ALA A 39 2.43 5.03 11.54
C ALA A 39 3.79 4.84 12.20
N LEU A 40 4.80 5.59 11.75
CA LEU A 40 6.14 5.61 12.34
C LEU A 40 6.11 6.07 13.80
N GLU A 41 5.33 7.11 14.10
CA GLU A 41 5.11 7.59 15.48
C GLU A 41 4.50 6.49 16.37
N ILE A 42 3.48 5.77 15.89
CA ILE A 42 2.88 4.64 16.63
C ILE A 42 3.88 3.49 16.81
N MET A 43 4.73 3.25 15.82
CA MET A 43 5.76 2.21 15.90
C MET A 43 6.97 2.62 16.74
N GLY A 44 7.18 3.92 16.98
CA GLY A 44 8.40 4.44 17.59
C GLY A 44 9.64 4.20 16.73
N THR A 45 9.49 4.19 15.40
CA THR A 45 10.56 3.86 14.44
C THR A 45 10.83 4.98 13.44
N THR A 46 11.90 4.82 12.66
CA THR A 46 12.28 5.76 11.60
C THR A 46 12.02 5.16 10.21
N PRO A 47 11.95 5.98 9.14
CA PRO A 47 11.79 5.46 7.79
C PRO A 47 12.86 4.45 7.37
N GLU A 48 14.11 4.64 7.82
CA GLU A 48 15.26 3.80 7.46
C GLU A 48 15.18 2.41 8.11
N THR A 49 14.49 2.31 9.25
CA THR A 49 14.32 1.08 10.03
C THR A 49 12.95 0.43 9.83
N THR A 50 12.15 0.96 8.91
CA THR A 50 10.77 0.53 8.69
C THR A 50 10.50 0.30 7.21
N LEU A 51 9.86 -0.83 6.89
CA LEU A 51 9.43 -1.15 5.53
C LEU A 51 7.92 -1.07 5.37
N VAL A 52 7.47 -0.82 4.14
CA VAL A 52 6.06 -0.86 3.74
C VAL A 52 5.81 -2.10 2.89
N ILE A 53 4.78 -2.87 3.23
CA ILE A 53 4.27 -3.98 2.40
C ILE A 53 2.87 -3.61 1.91
N GLY A 54 2.63 -3.66 0.61
CA GLY A 54 1.32 -3.34 0.04
C GLY A 54 1.13 -3.87 -1.38
N ASP A 55 -0.11 -3.88 -1.85
CA ASP A 55 -0.50 -4.40 -3.17
C ASP A 55 -0.63 -3.31 -4.24
N ARG A 56 -0.54 -2.02 -3.85
CA ARG A 56 -0.75 -0.88 -4.76
C ARG A 56 0.46 0.01 -4.89
N ILE A 57 0.90 0.22 -6.13
CA ILE A 57 2.08 1.02 -6.45
C ILE A 57 1.88 2.50 -6.09
N LEU A 58 0.79 3.13 -6.51
CA LEU A 58 0.57 4.57 -6.39
C LEU A 58 0.12 5.00 -4.99
N THR A 59 -0.19 4.04 -4.11
CA THR A 59 -0.61 4.34 -2.74
C THR A 59 0.39 3.85 -1.71
N ASP A 60 0.67 2.55 -1.68
CA ASP A 60 1.53 1.95 -0.67
C ASP A 60 3.01 2.18 -1.00
N ILE A 61 3.41 1.75 -2.19
CA ILE A 61 4.83 1.80 -2.62
C ILE A 61 5.28 3.25 -2.80
N TYR A 62 4.52 4.04 -3.55
CA TYR A 62 4.82 5.45 -3.74
C TYR A 62 4.81 6.22 -2.42
N GLY A 63 3.85 5.93 -1.53
CA GLY A 63 3.76 6.58 -0.22
C GLY A 63 4.96 6.30 0.68
N GLY A 64 5.42 5.05 0.74
CA GLY A 64 6.64 4.65 1.47
C GLY A 64 7.91 5.26 0.86
N ASN A 65 8.06 5.18 -0.46
CA ASN A 65 9.22 5.73 -1.17
C ASN A 65 9.36 7.24 -1.00
N LYS A 66 8.25 8.00 -0.92
CA LYS A 66 8.29 9.45 -0.63
C LYS A 66 8.94 9.79 0.71
N LEU A 67 9.01 8.85 1.64
CA LEU A 67 9.65 9.01 2.95
C LEU A 67 10.99 8.28 3.04
N GLY A 68 11.49 7.69 1.95
CA GLY A 68 12.75 6.93 1.94
C GLY A 68 12.64 5.54 2.59
N MET A 69 11.42 5.03 2.79
CA MET A 69 11.22 3.69 3.35
C MET A 69 11.51 2.61 2.32
N TYR A 70 11.96 1.44 2.79
CA TYR A 70 12.01 0.26 1.93
C TYR A 70 10.58 -0.23 1.64
N THR A 71 10.29 -0.62 0.38
CA THR A 71 8.94 -0.99 -0.03
C THR A 71 8.90 -2.34 -0.73
N ILE A 72 7.93 -3.18 -0.36
CA ILE A 72 7.68 -4.48 -0.97
C ILE A 72 6.28 -4.46 -1.59
N LEU A 73 6.23 -4.64 -2.91
CA LEU A 73 5.00 -4.80 -3.67
C LEU A 73 4.61 -6.29 -3.69
N VAL A 74 3.40 -6.60 -3.23
CA VAL A 74 2.84 -7.97 -3.27
C VAL A 74 1.75 -8.11 -4.32
N SER A 75 1.44 -9.35 -4.71
CA SER A 75 0.37 -9.62 -5.66
C SER A 75 -1.01 -9.20 -5.10
N PRO A 76 -1.87 -8.54 -5.89
CA PRO A 76 -3.20 -8.12 -5.45
C PRO A 76 -4.07 -9.31 -5.06
N LEU A 77 -4.64 -9.29 -3.85
CA LEU A 77 -5.46 -10.39 -3.33
C LEU A 77 -6.84 -10.48 -4.01
N ASN A 78 -7.40 -9.38 -4.52
CA ASN A 78 -8.74 -9.38 -5.08
C ASN A 78 -8.82 -8.63 -6.42
N LYS A 79 -9.01 -9.39 -7.51
CA LYS A 79 -9.25 -8.85 -8.86
C LYS A 79 -10.69 -8.32 -9.05
N LYS A 80 -11.65 -8.76 -8.22
CA LYS A 80 -13.11 -8.56 -8.40
C LYS A 80 -13.77 -7.64 -7.37
N GLU A 81 -13.31 -6.39 -7.18
CA GLU A 81 -14.14 -5.38 -6.49
C GLU A 81 -14.29 -4.09 -7.32
N VAL A 82 -15.57 -3.80 -7.58
CA VAL A 82 -16.24 -2.79 -8.43
C VAL A 82 -16.60 -1.57 -7.51
N TRP A 83 -16.56 -0.27 -7.84
CA TRP A 83 -17.47 0.55 -8.66
C TRP A 83 -16.88 1.98 -8.85
N ILE A 84 -16.78 2.40 -10.12
CA ILE A 84 -16.71 3.75 -10.72
C ILE A 84 -15.66 4.78 -10.26
N LYS A 85 -15.42 5.07 -8.96
CA LYS A 85 -14.46 6.14 -8.55
C LYS A 85 -13.00 5.68 -8.38
N ARG A 86 -12.77 4.37 -8.37
CA ARG A 86 -11.50 3.71 -8.03
C ARG A 86 -10.77 3.12 -9.25
N TRP A 87 -11.33 3.32 -10.45
CA TRP A 87 -10.90 2.69 -11.70
C TRP A 87 -9.69 3.37 -12.34
N THR A 88 -9.60 4.70 -12.39
CA THR A 88 -8.53 5.38 -13.13
C THR A 88 -7.13 5.06 -12.60
N VAL A 89 -6.91 5.20 -11.30
CA VAL A 89 -5.63 4.91 -10.64
C VAL A 89 -5.25 3.44 -10.81
N ARG A 90 -6.23 2.52 -10.70
CA ARG A 90 -5.98 1.08 -10.85
C ARG A 90 -5.66 0.68 -12.29
N LEU A 91 -6.34 1.26 -13.27
CA LEU A 91 -6.05 1.01 -14.70
C LEU A 91 -4.64 1.49 -15.06
N ILE A 92 -4.23 2.65 -14.53
CA ILE A 92 -2.86 3.16 -14.71
C ILE A 92 -1.86 2.23 -14.02
N GLU A 93 -2.12 1.81 -12.77
CA GLU A 93 -1.27 0.84 -12.05
C GLU A 93 -1.15 -0.48 -12.83
N ASP A 94 -2.26 -1.06 -13.27
CA ASP A 94 -2.29 -2.32 -14.00
C ASP A 94 -1.56 -2.19 -15.35
N TYR A 95 -1.70 -1.06 -16.04
CA TYR A 95 -0.93 -0.77 -17.27
C TYR A 95 0.57 -0.70 -16.99
N LEU A 96 0.98 0.04 -15.96
CA LEU A 96 2.37 0.17 -15.56
C LEU A 96 2.99 -1.17 -15.16
N ILE A 97 2.25 -1.98 -14.38
CA ILE A 97 2.68 -3.32 -13.96
C ILE A 97 2.83 -4.23 -15.18
N LYS A 98 1.84 -4.27 -16.08
CA LYS A 98 1.91 -5.09 -17.30
C LYS A 98 3.10 -4.69 -18.18
N ARG A 99 3.31 -3.39 -18.39
CA ARG A 99 4.44 -2.85 -19.16
C ARG A 99 5.79 -3.16 -18.52
N TRP A 100 5.87 -3.17 -17.19
CA TRP A 100 7.10 -3.52 -16.48
C TRP A 100 7.39 -5.02 -16.53
N LEU A 101 6.37 -5.85 -16.33
CA LEU A 101 6.49 -7.31 -16.43
C LEU A 101 6.86 -7.75 -17.84
N SER A 102 6.25 -7.17 -18.88
CA SER A 102 6.59 -7.47 -20.28
C SER A 102 8.04 -7.10 -20.60
N LYS A 103 8.56 -6.02 -20.01
CA LYS A 103 9.98 -5.67 -20.13
C LYS A 103 10.90 -6.63 -19.38
N LYS A 104 10.48 -7.17 -18.23
CA LYS A 104 11.28 -8.16 -17.48
C LYS A 104 11.37 -9.52 -18.19
N GLU A 105 10.33 -9.92 -18.92
CA GLU A 105 10.38 -11.09 -19.80
C GLU A 105 11.34 -10.85 -20.98
N LEU A 106 11.37 -9.64 -21.54
CA LEU A 106 12.34 -9.24 -22.56
C LEU A 106 13.79 -9.12 -22.06
N ILE A 107 14.01 -9.06 -20.74
CA ILE A 107 15.35 -9.00 -20.11
C ILE A 107 15.79 -10.39 -19.58
N LYS A 108 14.95 -11.43 -19.75
CA LYS A 108 15.30 -12.82 -19.41
C LYS A 108 15.90 -13.62 -20.56
N GLU A 109 16.10 -12.99 -21.73
CA GLU A 109 16.89 -13.54 -22.82
C GLU A 109 18.33 -13.05 -22.71
N GLU A 110 19.11 -13.64 -21.79
CA GLU A 110 20.59 -13.64 -21.80
C GLU A 110 21.11 -14.77 -20.91
#